data_AF-A0A7K8JDQ7-F1
#
_entry.id   AF-A0A7K8JDQ7-F1
#
_cell.length_a   1.000
_cell.length_b   1.000
_cell.length_c   1.000
_cell.angle_alpha   90.00
_cell.angle_beta   90.00
_cell.angle_gamma   90.00
#
_symmetry.space_group_name_H-M   'P 1'
#
loop_
_entity.id
_entity.type
_entity.pdbx_description
1 polymer ?
#
loop_
_entity_poly.entity_id
_entity_poly.type
_entity_poly.pdbx_seq_one_letter_code
_entity_poly.pdbx_strand_id
1 'polypeptide(L)'
;LLQWEHYLSCDGSPDPTVPQEMNTFMNLWREDQDEGIQLVMEKGDVVLKLIEKLEFLLLEASPNEITEEQRVLYQEFILQLQALLHEKYNQATQNLLKIASMYEDSETGNMHTVIKDKNATFCIWVNLKKKPRFKNHVFQEAGHGFDLPKSLALSSVAVRVLHTRYDHVSPLAASLNENSNNTDDKKETEEETEKNSDIVDEPSQGIWLFLMCSTTKVLMLSILYEEPSGREEAPKVVDLQQLVPVGGVYHIDALQLPPQPQEVRDWSMVELLDVGLEVYPYSPGEDEDGTQEAVQITLRLPDNVIYFEVPVVARWDPAG
;
A
#
# COMPACT_ATOMS: atom_id res chain seq x y z
N LEU A 1 -8.53 1.21 30.16
CA LEU A 1 -8.57 -0.25 29.84
C LEU A 1 -7.33 -0.65 29.03
N LEU A 2 -6.98 0.10 27.98
CA LEU A 2 -5.77 -0.11 27.16
C LEU A 2 -4.44 -0.19 27.96
N GLN A 3 -4.24 0.69 28.95
CA GLN A 3 -3.04 0.67 29.80
C GLN A 3 -2.92 -0.61 30.65
N TRP A 4 -4.05 -1.24 31.00
CA TRP A 4 -4.07 -2.50 31.74
C TRP A 4 -3.85 -3.71 30.83
N GLU A 5 -4.38 -3.68 29.61
CA GLU A 5 -4.15 -4.75 28.61
C GLU A 5 -2.69 -4.79 28.15
N HIS A 6 -2.05 -3.64 27.97
CA HIS A 6 -0.62 -3.54 27.65
C HIS A 6 0.26 -4.05 28.81
N TYR A 7 -0.09 -3.73 30.07
CA TYR A 7 0.60 -4.26 31.24
C TYR A 7 0.49 -5.79 31.35
N LEU A 8 -0.61 -6.38 30.85
CA LEU A 8 -0.86 -7.82 30.91
C LEU A 8 -0.25 -8.60 29.73
N SER A 9 0.01 -7.97 28.58
CA SER A 9 0.49 -8.69 27.39
C SER A 9 1.95 -9.12 27.50
N CYS A 10 2.80 -8.36 28.20
CA CYS A 10 4.25 -8.60 28.32
C CYS A 10 4.91 -9.04 27.00
N ASP A 11 4.39 -8.58 25.86
CA ASP A 11 4.77 -9.06 24.53
C ASP A 11 5.90 -8.24 23.90
N GLY A 12 6.39 -7.23 24.62
CA GLY A 12 7.46 -6.33 24.17
C GLY A 12 7.02 -5.38 23.05
N SER A 13 5.72 -5.30 22.74
CA SER A 13 5.20 -4.27 21.83
C SER A 13 5.34 -2.88 22.47
N PRO A 14 5.62 -1.81 21.72
CA PRO A 14 5.70 -0.45 22.26
C PRO A 14 4.31 0.07 22.69
N ASP A 15 4.26 0.98 23.68
CA ASP A 15 3.06 1.76 23.95
C ASP A 15 2.91 2.89 22.91
N PRO A 16 1.85 2.88 22.08
CA PRO A 16 1.65 3.91 21.04
C PRO A 16 1.43 5.32 21.60
N THR A 17 1.13 5.46 22.89
CA THR A 17 1.00 6.76 23.55
C THR A 17 2.34 7.34 24.01
N VAL A 18 3.43 6.56 23.95
CA VAL A 18 4.78 6.96 24.37
C VAL A 18 5.66 7.16 23.12
N PRO A 19 5.92 8.41 22.69
CA PRO A 19 6.61 8.67 21.41
C PRO A 19 8.02 8.08 21.33
N GLN A 20 8.71 8.02 22.46
CA GLN A 20 10.05 7.44 22.53
C GLN A 20 10.04 5.94 22.19
N GLU A 21 9.07 5.18 22.71
CA GLU A 21 8.97 3.75 22.46
C GLU A 21 8.65 3.46 20.99
N MET A 22 7.72 4.23 20.40
CA MET A 22 7.39 4.13 18.97
C MET A 22 8.60 4.39 18.08
N ASN A 23 9.33 5.48 18.34
CA ASN A 23 10.53 5.81 17.58
C ASN A 23 11.63 4.76 17.74
N THR A 24 11.86 4.26 18.97
CA THR A 24 12.82 3.19 19.21
C THR A 24 12.43 1.91 18.48
N PHE A 25 11.17 1.50 18.55
CA PHE A 25 10.66 0.33 17.82
C PHE A 25 10.87 0.46 16.30
N MET A 26 10.45 1.58 15.71
CA MET A 26 10.58 1.81 14.27
C MET A 26 12.04 1.84 13.81
N ASN A 27 12.93 2.48 14.57
CA ASN A 27 14.35 2.54 14.23
C ASN A 27 15.04 1.18 14.35
N LEU A 28 14.80 0.44 15.44
CA LEU A 28 15.35 -0.90 15.61
C LEU A 28 14.89 -1.84 14.50
N TRP A 29 13.61 -1.78 14.13
CA TRP A 29 13.14 -2.63 13.04
C TRP A 29 13.72 -2.20 11.70
N ARG A 30 13.85 -0.89 11.44
CA ARG A 30 14.50 -0.37 10.22
C ARG A 30 15.91 -0.92 10.06
N GLU A 31 16.69 -0.95 11.14
CA GLU A 31 18.05 -1.47 11.17
C GLU A 31 18.12 -2.99 10.98
N ASP A 32 17.07 -3.74 11.33
CA ASP A 32 17.03 -5.19 11.17
C ASP A 32 17.07 -5.59 9.68
N GLN A 33 18.13 -6.30 9.29
CA GLN A 33 18.39 -6.70 7.89
C GLN A 33 18.12 -8.19 7.69
N ASP A 34 17.96 -8.58 6.43
CA ASP A 34 17.93 -9.99 6.00
C ASP A 34 16.78 -10.83 6.59
N GLU A 35 15.69 -10.18 7.02
CA GLU A 35 14.49 -10.88 7.46
C GLU A 35 13.77 -11.57 6.29
N GLY A 36 13.42 -12.84 6.48
CA GLY A 36 12.56 -13.57 5.57
C GLY A 36 11.12 -13.05 5.63
N ILE A 37 10.37 -13.22 4.53
CA ILE A 37 8.99 -12.73 4.40
C ILE A 37 8.10 -13.18 5.57
N GLN A 38 8.23 -14.43 6.03
CA GLN A 38 7.44 -14.94 7.15
C GLN A 38 7.71 -14.19 8.46
N LEU A 39 8.97 -13.88 8.79
CA LEU A 39 9.33 -13.12 9.98
C LEU A 39 8.82 -11.68 9.90
N VAL A 40 8.91 -11.06 8.71
CA VAL A 40 8.36 -9.72 8.48
C VAL A 40 6.84 -9.72 8.66
N MET A 41 6.12 -10.75 8.20
CA MET A 41 4.67 -10.87 8.41
C MET A 41 4.30 -11.03 9.88
N GLU A 42 5.07 -11.82 10.64
CA GLU A 42 4.89 -11.96 12.10
C GLU A 42 5.08 -10.63 12.83
N LYS A 43 6.13 -9.87 12.53
CA LYS A 43 6.31 -8.51 13.04
C LYS A 43 5.24 -7.54 12.54
N GLY A 44 4.78 -7.73 11.30
CA GLY A 44 3.68 -6.98 10.71
C GLY A 44 2.39 -7.08 11.50
N ASP A 45 2.11 -8.23 12.14
CA ASP A 45 0.97 -8.37 13.05
C ASP A 45 1.05 -7.41 14.25
N VAL A 46 2.26 -7.20 14.79
CA VAL A 46 2.47 -6.24 15.88
C VAL A 46 2.22 -4.81 15.38
N VAL A 47 2.75 -4.47 14.21
CA VAL A 47 2.59 -3.15 13.59
C VAL A 47 1.12 -2.84 13.32
N LEU A 48 0.38 -3.79 12.75
CA LEU A 48 -1.04 -3.61 12.47
C LEU A 48 -1.87 -3.44 13.75
N LYS A 49 -1.54 -4.14 14.84
CA LYS A 49 -2.17 -3.90 16.15
C LYS A 49 -1.84 -2.52 16.73
N LEU A 50 -0.64 -2.01 16.50
CA LEU A 50 -0.28 -0.64 16.92
C LEU A 50 -1.09 0.40 16.15
N ILE A 51 -1.23 0.21 14.83
CA ILE A 51 -2.08 1.05 13.98
C ILE A 51 -3.53 1.02 14.47
N GLU A 52 -4.09 -0.17 14.69
CA GLU A 52 -5.46 -0.33 15.21
C GLU A 52 -5.67 0.40 16.55
N LYS A 53 -4.68 0.32 17.47
CA LYS A 53 -4.72 1.06 18.74
C LYS A 53 -4.69 2.58 18.53
N LEU A 54 -3.84 3.09 17.63
CA LEU A 54 -3.77 4.52 17.31
C LEU A 54 -5.08 5.01 16.68
N GLU A 55 -5.63 4.25 15.73
CA GLU A 55 -6.92 4.55 15.08
C GLU A 55 -8.07 4.57 16.10
N PHE A 56 -8.08 3.62 17.04
CA PHE A 56 -9.05 3.57 18.13
C PHE A 56 -8.93 4.79 19.05
N LEU A 57 -7.70 5.21 19.41
CA LEU A 57 -7.48 6.41 20.21
C LEU A 57 -7.96 7.68 19.48
N LEU A 58 -7.75 7.77 18.17
CA LEU A 58 -8.23 8.88 17.36
C LEU A 58 -9.76 8.92 17.28
N LEU A 59 -10.42 7.76 17.22
CA LEU A 59 -11.87 7.61 17.15
C LEU A 59 -12.58 7.94 18.46
N GLU A 60 -12.16 7.30 19.54
CA GLU A 60 -12.92 7.23 20.79
C GLU A 60 -12.55 8.35 21.76
N ALA A 61 -11.49 9.11 21.48
CA ALA A 61 -11.08 10.19 22.37
C ALA A 61 -12.07 11.35 22.33
N SER A 62 -12.66 11.65 23.49
CA SER A 62 -13.44 12.86 23.69
C SER A 62 -12.58 14.11 23.41
N PRO A 63 -13.20 15.27 23.11
CA PRO A 63 -12.47 16.50 22.74
C PRO A 63 -11.41 16.97 23.74
N ASN A 64 -11.48 16.52 25.01
CA ASN A 64 -10.55 16.90 26.08
C ASN A 64 -9.55 15.80 26.48
N GLU A 65 -9.67 14.58 25.94
CA GLU A 65 -8.82 13.45 26.29
C GLU A 65 -7.50 13.43 25.52
N ILE A 66 -7.48 13.96 24.30
CA ILE A 66 -6.27 14.11 23.50
C ILE A 66 -6.19 15.51 22.91
N THR A 67 -4.98 16.09 22.95
CA THR A 67 -4.70 17.40 22.34
C THR A 67 -4.62 17.29 20.83
N GLU A 68 -4.73 18.43 20.14
CA GLU A 68 -4.55 18.48 18.68
C GLU A 68 -3.15 18.01 18.26
N GLU A 69 -2.12 18.37 19.03
CA GLU A 69 -0.75 17.90 18.81
C GLU A 69 -0.63 16.38 18.91
N GLN A 70 -1.36 15.75 19.84
CA GLN A 70 -1.40 14.29 19.97
C GLN A 70 -2.12 13.64 18.79
N ARG A 71 -3.21 14.25 18.29
CA ARG A 71 -3.93 13.74 17.10
C ARG A 71 -3.01 13.70 15.89
N VAL A 72 -2.34 14.82 15.60
CA VAL A 72 -1.37 14.91 14.49
C VAL A 72 -0.26 13.87 14.66
N LEU A 73 0.29 13.74 15.87
CA LEU A 73 1.34 12.77 16.15
C LEU A 73 0.90 11.32 15.91
N TYR A 74 -0.32 10.95 16.33
CA TYR A 74 -0.84 9.59 16.13
C TYR A 74 -1.09 9.29 14.66
N GLN A 75 -1.61 10.26 13.91
CA GLN A 75 -1.74 10.14 12.45
C GLN A 75 -0.38 9.95 11.77
N GLU A 76 0.63 10.71 12.19
CA GLU A 76 1.99 10.57 11.68
C GLU A 76 2.57 9.18 11.97
N PHE A 77 2.39 8.67 13.19
CA PHE A 77 2.82 7.31 13.51
C PHE A 77 2.12 6.24 12.67
N ILE A 78 0.82 6.37 12.41
CA ILE A 78 0.11 5.43 11.52
C ILE A 78 0.77 5.41 10.14
N LEU A 79 1.02 6.59 9.55
CA LEU A 79 1.65 6.70 8.23
C LEU A 79 3.08 6.11 8.22
N GLN A 80 3.89 6.44 9.23
CA GLN A 80 5.25 5.91 9.34
C GLN A 80 5.28 4.39 9.51
N LEU A 81 4.38 3.82 10.32
CA LEU A 81 4.25 2.37 10.51
C LEU A 81 3.80 1.66 9.23
N GLN A 82 2.82 2.21 8.51
CA GLN A 82 2.37 1.67 7.22
C GLN A 82 3.49 1.69 6.17
N ALA A 83 4.21 2.81 6.08
CA ALA A 83 5.35 2.95 5.19
C ALA A 83 6.47 1.96 5.53
N LEU A 84 6.82 1.84 6.82
CA LEU A 84 7.85 0.92 7.29
C LEU A 84 7.48 -0.55 7.02
N LEU A 85 6.22 -0.94 7.27
CA LEU A 85 5.74 -2.30 6.99
C LEU A 85 5.85 -2.62 5.49
N HIS A 86 5.43 -1.70 4.63
CA HIS A 86 5.54 -1.87 3.19
C HIS A 86 7.01 -1.92 2.72
N GLU A 87 7.88 -1.09 3.28
CA GLU A 87 9.32 -1.13 3.02
C GLU A 87 9.92 -2.48 3.41
N LYS A 88 9.56 -3.02 4.58
CA LYS A 88 10.05 -4.32 5.05
C LYS A 88 9.56 -5.47 4.19
N TYR A 89 8.32 -5.42 3.71
CA TYR A 89 7.82 -6.36 2.69
C TYR A 89 8.63 -6.32 1.40
N ASN A 90 9.03 -5.13 0.95
CA ASN A 90 9.89 -4.99 -0.24
C ASN A 90 11.31 -5.52 0.01
N GLN A 91 11.92 -5.20 1.15
CA GLN A 91 13.24 -5.72 1.53
C GLN A 91 13.24 -7.25 1.62
N ALA A 92 12.25 -7.86 2.27
CA ALA A 92 12.14 -9.31 2.37
C ALA A 92 11.90 -9.98 1.01
N THR A 93 11.09 -9.35 0.14
CA THR A 93 10.93 -9.79 -1.25
C THR A 93 12.27 -9.78 -1.97
N GLN A 94 13.03 -8.69 -1.86
CA GLN A 94 14.32 -8.54 -2.51
C GLN A 94 15.32 -9.60 -2.03
N ASN A 95 15.39 -9.84 -0.72
CA ASN A 95 16.28 -10.84 -0.13
C ASN A 95 15.96 -12.24 -0.65
N LEU A 96 14.67 -12.57 -0.82
CA LEU A 96 14.26 -13.81 -1.46
C LEU A 96 14.70 -13.87 -2.93
N LEU A 97 14.53 -12.79 -3.69
CA LEU A 97 14.90 -12.74 -5.10
C LEU A 97 16.41 -12.90 -5.33
N LYS A 98 17.26 -12.44 -4.41
CA LYS A 98 18.73 -12.63 -4.48
C LYS A 98 19.15 -14.10 -4.49
N ILE A 99 18.35 -14.97 -3.87
CA ILE A 99 18.63 -16.42 -3.73
C ILE A 99 17.62 -17.30 -4.47
N ALA A 100 16.84 -16.73 -5.40
CA ALA A 100 15.73 -17.42 -6.05
C ALA A 100 16.15 -18.71 -6.77
N SER A 101 17.34 -18.74 -7.39
CA SER A 101 17.87 -19.93 -8.06
C SER A 101 18.06 -21.14 -7.13
N MET A 102 18.24 -20.93 -5.83
CA MET A 102 18.33 -22.02 -4.84
C MET A 102 17.01 -22.75 -4.62
N TYR A 103 15.89 -22.12 -5.02
CA TYR A 103 14.53 -22.63 -4.89
C TYR A 103 13.91 -22.93 -6.26
N GLU A 104 14.74 -23.19 -7.28
CA GLU A 104 14.27 -23.62 -8.60
C GLU A 104 13.46 -24.92 -8.48
N ASP A 105 12.22 -24.89 -8.97
CA ASP A 105 11.40 -26.08 -9.09
C ASP A 105 11.88 -26.91 -10.30
N SER A 106 12.20 -28.17 -10.06
CA SER A 106 12.77 -29.07 -11.07
C SER A 106 11.85 -29.38 -12.25
N GLU A 107 10.53 -29.25 -12.08
CA GLU A 107 9.56 -29.52 -13.14
C GLU A 107 9.41 -28.33 -14.10
N THR A 108 9.28 -27.13 -13.55
CA THR A 108 9.04 -25.89 -14.32
C THR A 108 10.35 -25.23 -14.75
N GLY A 109 11.41 -25.37 -13.96
CA GLY A 109 12.68 -24.65 -14.05
C GLY A 109 12.60 -23.20 -13.55
N ASN A 110 11.52 -22.85 -12.83
CA ASN A 110 11.28 -21.52 -12.29
C ASN A 110 11.12 -21.63 -10.77
N MET A 111 11.15 -20.51 -10.05
CA MET A 111 10.79 -20.49 -8.64
C MET A 111 9.34 -19.99 -8.50
N HIS A 112 8.58 -20.57 -7.58
CA HIS A 112 7.37 -19.96 -7.08
C HIS A 112 7.20 -20.23 -5.58
N THR A 113 6.51 -19.32 -4.88
CA THR A 113 6.15 -19.51 -3.47
C THR A 113 4.87 -18.75 -3.13
N VAL A 114 4.11 -19.31 -2.19
CA VAL A 114 2.94 -18.67 -1.59
C VAL A 114 3.13 -18.65 -0.08
N ILE A 115 3.23 -17.45 0.50
CA ILE A 115 3.38 -17.23 1.94
C ILE A 115 2.17 -16.42 2.41
N LYS A 116 1.41 -16.95 3.37
CA LYS A 116 0.19 -16.31 3.84
C LYS A 116 0.03 -16.39 5.34
N ASP A 117 -0.53 -15.34 5.90
CA ASP A 117 -1.05 -15.29 7.26
C ASP A 117 -2.48 -14.71 7.27
N LYS A 118 -2.97 -14.28 8.43
CA LYS A 118 -4.29 -13.68 8.58
C LYS A 118 -4.40 -12.26 8.01
N ASN A 119 -3.31 -11.55 7.74
CA ASN A 119 -3.27 -10.14 7.36
C ASN A 119 -2.88 -9.94 5.89
N ALA A 120 -1.98 -10.76 5.36
CA ALA A 120 -1.47 -10.67 4.00
C ALA A 120 -1.24 -12.03 3.32
N THR A 121 -1.04 -12.01 2.01
CA THR A 121 -0.66 -13.15 1.19
C THR A 121 0.30 -12.70 0.09
N PHE A 122 1.51 -13.27 0.11
CA PHE A 122 2.52 -13.12 -0.92
C PHE A 122 2.44 -14.29 -1.89
N CYS A 123 2.29 -13.98 -3.17
CA CYS A 123 2.55 -14.91 -4.25
C CYS A 123 3.72 -14.37 -5.07
N ILE A 124 4.82 -15.10 -5.12
CA ILE A 124 6.02 -14.68 -5.84
C ILE A 124 6.40 -15.78 -6.82
N TRP A 125 6.55 -15.42 -8.09
CA TRP A 125 7.07 -16.28 -9.14
C TRP A 125 8.31 -15.64 -9.77
N VAL A 126 9.32 -16.43 -10.11
CA VAL A 126 10.58 -15.94 -10.69
C VAL A 126 10.90 -16.67 -11.99
N ASN A 127 11.11 -15.90 -13.07
CA ASN A 127 11.44 -16.42 -14.40
C ASN A 127 12.94 -16.77 -14.51
N LEU A 128 13.32 -17.92 -13.96
CA LEU A 128 14.69 -18.42 -14.09
C LEU A 128 14.93 -19.04 -15.47
N LYS A 129 13.92 -19.72 -16.04
CA LYS A 129 14.09 -20.52 -17.26
C LYS A 129 13.92 -19.77 -18.58
N LYS A 130 13.14 -18.69 -18.60
CA LYS A 130 12.92 -17.80 -19.77
C LYS A 130 12.49 -18.54 -21.03
N LYS A 131 11.34 -19.21 -20.98
CA LYS A 131 10.80 -19.99 -22.10
C LYS A 131 9.97 -19.10 -23.04
N PRO A 132 10.21 -19.10 -24.37
CA PRO A 132 9.44 -18.29 -25.33
C PRO A 132 7.95 -18.68 -25.43
N ARG A 133 7.62 -19.93 -25.06
CA ARG A 133 6.24 -20.44 -24.98
C ARG A 133 5.87 -20.60 -23.51
N PHE A 134 5.75 -19.47 -22.81
CA PHE A 134 5.21 -19.45 -21.46
C PHE A 134 3.75 -19.91 -21.49
N LYS A 135 3.37 -20.74 -20.53
CA LYS A 135 1.98 -21.07 -20.23
C LYS A 135 1.61 -20.31 -18.96
N ASN A 136 0.35 -19.98 -18.79
CA ASN A 136 -0.17 -19.38 -17.57
C ASN A 136 0.42 -20.01 -16.30
N HIS A 137 0.67 -19.17 -15.30
CA HIS A 137 1.04 -19.62 -13.97
C HIS A 137 -0.11 -19.38 -13.01
N VAL A 138 -0.36 -20.35 -12.13
CA VAL A 138 -1.40 -20.26 -11.10
C VAL A 138 -0.80 -20.67 -9.77
N PHE A 139 -0.88 -19.77 -8.80
CA PHE A 139 -0.59 -19.99 -7.40
C PHE A 139 -1.78 -20.74 -6.77
N GLN A 140 -1.78 -22.07 -6.87
CA GLN A 140 -2.93 -22.91 -6.49
C GLN A 140 -3.41 -22.66 -5.05
N GLU A 141 -2.49 -22.39 -4.13
CA GLU A 141 -2.74 -22.17 -2.70
C GLU A 141 -3.45 -20.85 -2.39
N ALA A 142 -3.37 -19.88 -3.31
CA ALA A 142 -4.03 -18.58 -3.23
C ALA A 142 -5.15 -18.42 -4.27
N GLY A 143 -5.17 -19.25 -5.32
CA GLY A 143 -6.10 -19.14 -6.44
C GLY A 143 -5.82 -17.93 -7.36
N HIS A 144 -4.67 -17.28 -7.22
CA HIS A 144 -4.23 -16.22 -8.11
C HIS A 144 -3.43 -16.79 -9.28
N GLY A 145 -3.37 -16.06 -10.38
CA GLY A 145 -2.58 -16.47 -11.54
C GLY A 145 -2.26 -15.31 -12.46
N PHE A 146 -1.42 -15.57 -13.45
CA PHE A 146 -1.07 -14.60 -14.47
C PHE A 146 -0.66 -15.26 -15.78
N ASP A 147 -0.77 -14.47 -16.85
CA ASP A 147 -0.22 -14.74 -18.17
C ASP A 147 0.77 -13.65 -18.56
N LEU A 148 1.93 -14.07 -19.08
CA LEU A 148 2.97 -13.15 -19.54
C LEU A 148 2.96 -13.03 -21.06
N PRO A 149 3.08 -11.81 -21.60
CA PRO A 149 3.40 -11.61 -23.00
C PRO A 149 4.79 -12.16 -23.31
N LYS A 150 5.05 -12.43 -24.59
CA LYS A 150 6.29 -13.06 -25.06
C LYS A 150 7.53 -12.26 -24.70
N SER A 151 7.44 -10.93 -24.73
CA SER A 151 8.50 -10.00 -24.33
C SER A 151 8.95 -10.24 -22.87
N LEU A 152 8.02 -10.40 -21.93
CA LEU A 152 8.32 -10.68 -20.52
C LEU A 152 8.71 -12.15 -20.26
N ALA A 153 8.15 -13.08 -21.03
CA ALA A 153 8.47 -14.51 -20.90
C ALA A 153 9.96 -14.82 -21.16
N LEU A 154 10.66 -13.96 -21.88
CA LEU A 154 12.10 -14.08 -22.18
C LEU A 154 12.99 -13.22 -21.27
N SER A 155 12.41 -12.42 -20.37
CA SER A 155 13.13 -11.49 -19.51
C SER A 155 13.47 -12.08 -18.13
N SER A 156 14.51 -11.53 -17.50
CA SER A 156 14.84 -11.78 -16.09
C SER A 156 13.86 -11.03 -15.18
N VAL A 157 12.63 -11.54 -15.06
CA VAL A 157 11.55 -10.89 -14.32
C VAL A 157 11.00 -11.80 -13.23
N ALA A 158 10.56 -11.22 -12.12
CA ALA A 158 9.71 -11.87 -11.15
C ALA A 158 8.32 -11.22 -11.15
N VAL A 159 7.28 -12.01 -10.89
CA VAL A 159 5.91 -11.51 -10.70
C VAL A 159 5.58 -11.65 -9.22
N ARG A 160 5.19 -10.54 -8.60
CA ARG A 160 4.68 -10.52 -7.22
C ARG A 160 3.22 -10.12 -7.21
N VAL A 161 2.40 -10.87 -6.47
CA VAL A 161 1.07 -10.45 -6.02
C VAL A 161 1.10 -10.41 -4.49
N LEU A 162 1.08 -9.21 -3.93
CA LEU A 162 0.92 -8.96 -2.50
C LEU A 162 -0.52 -8.54 -2.24
N HIS A 163 -1.27 -9.44 -1.61
CA HIS A 163 -2.65 -9.20 -1.19
C HIS A 163 -2.69 -8.84 0.29
N THR A 164 -3.14 -7.64 0.65
CA THR A 164 -3.39 -7.23 2.03
C THR A 164 -4.89 -7.26 2.32
N ARG A 165 -5.27 -7.81 3.48
CA ARG A 165 -6.67 -7.86 3.94
C ARG A 165 -7.10 -6.58 4.68
N TYR A 166 -6.15 -5.67 4.90
CA TYR A 166 -6.37 -4.33 5.42
C TYR A 166 -6.14 -3.29 4.32
N ASP A 167 -6.80 -2.14 4.46
CA ASP A 167 -6.76 -1.03 3.52
C ASP A 167 -5.90 0.11 4.06
N HIS A 168 -4.69 0.20 3.55
CA HIS A 168 -3.71 1.24 3.87
C HIS A 168 -3.62 2.30 2.76
N VAL A 169 -4.51 2.24 1.77
CA VAL A 169 -4.45 3.06 0.56
C VAL A 169 -5.58 4.10 0.58
N SER A 170 -6.81 3.71 0.91
CA SER A 170 -7.95 4.64 0.98
C SER A 170 -7.74 5.85 1.90
N PRO A 171 -7.13 5.72 3.11
CA PRO A 171 -6.85 6.88 3.95
C PRO A 171 -5.96 7.95 3.28
N LEU A 172 -5.10 7.55 2.34
CA LEU A 172 -4.18 8.47 1.65
C LEU A 172 -4.90 9.36 0.62
N ALA A 173 -6.02 8.92 0.02
CA ALA A 173 -6.78 9.72 -0.95
C ALA A 173 -7.45 10.92 -0.29
N ALA A 174 -7.92 10.78 0.95
CA ALA A 174 -8.50 11.89 1.70
C ALA A 174 -7.48 13.02 1.90
N SER A 175 -6.21 12.68 2.14
CA SER A 175 -5.13 13.65 2.36
C SER A 175 -4.65 14.39 1.09
N LEU A 176 -4.80 13.80 -0.10
CA LEU A 176 -4.35 14.41 -1.35
C LEU A 176 -5.33 15.48 -1.86
N ASN A 177 -6.64 15.27 -1.67
CA ASN A 177 -7.69 16.20 -2.10
C ASN A 177 -7.73 17.50 -1.29
N GLU A 178 -7.09 17.55 -0.12
CA GLU A 178 -6.98 18.77 0.69
C GLU A 178 -5.89 19.72 0.17
N ASN A 179 -4.85 19.19 -0.47
CA ASN A 179 -3.70 19.98 -0.94
C ASN A 179 -3.93 20.63 -2.32
N SER A 180 -4.92 20.19 -3.10
CA SER A 180 -5.25 20.77 -4.41
C SER A 180 -6.12 22.03 -4.33
N ASN A 181 -6.65 22.38 -3.16
CA ASN A 181 -7.56 23.53 -2.99
C ASN A 181 -6.86 24.83 -2.54
N ASN A 182 -5.53 24.89 -2.54
CA ASN A 182 -4.78 26.11 -2.24
C ASN A 182 -3.74 26.42 -3.31
N THR A 183 -4.20 26.72 -4.53
CA THR A 183 -3.44 27.58 -5.46
C THR A 183 -4.34 28.06 -6.58
N ASP A 184 -5.15 29.06 -6.28
CA ASP A 184 -5.47 30.09 -7.26
C ASP A 184 -5.98 31.31 -6.51
N ASP A 185 -5.11 32.32 -6.35
CA ASP A 185 -5.63 33.67 -6.43
C ASP A 185 -4.64 34.69 -6.99
N LYS A 186 -5.24 35.56 -7.80
CA LYS A 186 -4.65 36.43 -8.81
C LYS A 186 -3.79 37.55 -8.23
N LYS A 187 -2.83 37.97 -9.06
CA LYS A 187 -2.26 39.33 -9.02
C LYS A 187 -3.37 40.38 -9.21
N GLU A 188 -3.43 41.36 -8.33
CA GLU A 188 -3.50 42.77 -8.72
C GLU A 188 -3.05 43.66 -7.55
N THR A 189 -2.19 44.62 -7.87
CA THR A 189 -1.65 45.67 -7.00
C THR A 189 -2.54 46.90 -7.15
N GLU A 190 -2.95 47.55 -6.07
CA GLU A 190 -2.89 49.01 -5.90
C GLU A 190 -3.34 49.46 -4.50
N GLU A 191 -3.03 50.71 -4.20
CA GLU A 191 -2.65 51.29 -2.93
C GLU A 191 -3.80 51.87 -2.06
N GLU A 192 -3.44 52.12 -0.80
CA GLU A 192 -3.84 53.26 0.07
C GLU A 192 -5.02 53.17 1.07
N THR A 193 -4.62 53.27 2.36
CA THR A 193 -5.13 54.13 3.46
C THR A 193 -6.23 53.71 4.46
N GLU A 194 -5.76 53.62 5.72
CA GLU A 194 -6.31 54.12 7.01
C GLU A 194 -7.77 53.88 7.50
N LYS A 195 -7.81 53.33 8.74
CA LYS A 195 -8.65 53.65 9.94
C LYS A 195 -9.74 52.66 10.42
N ASN A 196 -9.46 52.10 11.61
CA ASN A 196 -10.29 51.86 12.80
C ASN A 196 -11.80 51.54 12.66
N SER A 197 -12.24 50.40 13.21
CA SER A 197 -12.92 50.31 14.53
C SER A 197 -13.53 48.92 14.81
N ASP A 198 -13.28 48.44 16.03
CA ASP A 198 -14.09 47.63 16.96
C ASP A 198 -15.03 46.46 16.52
N ILE A 199 -14.63 45.26 16.99
CA ILE A 199 -15.41 44.21 17.72
C ILE A 199 -16.61 43.56 17.00
N VAL A 200 -16.51 42.26 16.68
CA VAL A 200 -17.18 41.10 17.33
C VAL A 200 -16.48 39.82 16.81
N ASP A 201 -15.78 39.09 17.68
CA ASP A 201 -15.24 37.75 17.39
C ASP A 201 -16.36 36.70 17.52
N GLU A 202 -16.73 36.10 16.39
CA GLU A 202 -17.53 34.88 16.33
C GLU A 202 -16.64 33.81 15.68
N PRO A 203 -16.30 32.70 16.36
CA PRO A 203 -15.34 31.77 15.80
C PRO A 203 -15.96 31.04 14.61
N SER A 204 -15.18 31.05 13.54
CA SER A 204 -15.46 30.57 12.21
C SER A 204 -16.09 29.18 12.17
N GLN A 205 -17.05 29.03 11.27
CA GLN A 205 -17.75 27.79 10.90
C GLN A 205 -16.83 26.72 10.27
N GLY A 206 -15.50 26.83 10.40
CA GLY A 206 -14.52 25.86 9.88
C GLY A 206 -14.24 24.68 10.82
N ILE A 207 -14.73 24.69 12.06
CA ILE A 207 -14.32 23.73 13.10
C ILE A 207 -15.19 22.45 13.10
N TRP A 208 -16.37 22.45 12.47
CA TRP A 208 -17.22 21.25 12.40
C TRP A 208 -16.80 20.24 11.34
N LEU A 209 -15.97 20.64 10.36
CA LEU A 209 -15.57 19.75 9.26
C LEU A 209 -14.45 18.78 9.66
N PHE A 210 -13.69 19.12 10.69
CA PHE A 210 -12.50 18.39 11.14
C PHE A 210 -12.82 17.12 11.96
N LEU A 211 -14.11 16.87 12.26
CA LEU A 211 -14.52 15.99 13.35
C LEU A 211 -15.02 14.59 12.94
N MET A 212 -14.87 14.16 11.69
CA MET A 212 -15.43 12.86 11.24
C MET A 212 -14.47 12.04 10.37
N CYS A 213 -13.34 11.60 10.91
CA CYS A 213 -12.57 10.53 10.28
C CYS A 213 -11.97 9.56 11.31
N SER A 214 -12.82 8.73 11.88
CA SER A 214 -12.48 7.34 12.15
C SER A 214 -13.79 6.52 12.14
N THR A 215 -13.74 5.36 11.50
CA THR A 215 -14.78 4.31 11.41
C THR A 215 -16.27 4.71 11.49
N THR A 216 -16.82 5.30 10.43
CA THR A 216 -18.07 4.84 9.78
C THR A 216 -18.13 5.48 8.40
N LYS A 217 -18.16 4.69 7.33
CA LYS A 217 -18.50 5.19 6.00
C LYS A 217 -19.87 5.89 6.03
N VAL A 218 -20.01 7.01 5.30
CA VAL A 218 -21.20 7.53 4.57
C VAL A 218 -21.80 8.89 4.98
N LEU A 219 -21.81 9.36 6.23
CA LEU A 219 -22.64 10.55 6.52
C LEU A 219 -21.86 11.87 6.53
N MET A 220 -22.24 12.77 5.61
CA MET A 220 -22.17 14.24 5.72
C MET A 220 -21.00 14.97 5.04
N LEU A 221 -20.89 14.90 3.70
CA LEU A 221 -20.38 16.05 2.94
C LEU A 221 -20.86 16.06 1.48
N SER A 222 -22.12 16.42 1.27
CA SER A 222 -22.60 16.80 -0.07
C SER A 222 -23.73 17.82 0.05
N ILE A 223 -23.42 18.98 0.63
CA ILE A 223 -24.18 20.20 0.36
C ILE A 223 -23.14 21.29 0.19
N LEU A 224 -22.66 21.49 -1.05
CA LEU A 224 -22.42 22.82 -1.65
C LEU A 224 -21.74 22.67 -3.03
N TYR A 225 -22.36 23.24 -4.07
CA TYR A 225 -21.80 23.64 -5.37
C TYR A 225 -21.31 22.54 -6.33
N GLU A 226 -21.43 22.63 -7.65
CA GLU A 226 -22.27 23.35 -8.63
C GLU A 226 -21.94 22.64 -9.96
N GLU A 227 -22.88 22.53 -10.90
CA GLU A 227 -22.60 21.84 -12.17
C GLU A 227 -21.53 22.57 -13.01
N PRO A 228 -20.55 21.86 -13.60
CA PRO A 228 -19.77 22.42 -14.68
C PRO A 228 -20.25 21.88 -16.03
N SER A 229 -20.74 22.82 -16.84
CA SER A 229 -20.76 22.73 -18.28
C SER A 229 -19.34 22.60 -18.84
N GLY A 230 -19.06 21.56 -19.64
CA GLY A 230 -17.83 21.50 -20.44
C GLY A 230 -17.42 20.06 -20.75
N ARG A 231 -17.40 19.70 -22.03
CA ARG A 231 -16.97 18.38 -22.51
C ARG A 231 -15.45 18.26 -22.46
N GLU A 232 -14.93 17.83 -21.33
CA GLU A 232 -13.72 17.00 -21.23
C GLU A 232 -14.15 15.75 -20.45
N GLU A 233 -13.80 14.56 -20.95
CA GLU A 233 -14.12 13.32 -20.23
C GLU A 233 -13.29 13.31 -18.95
N ALA A 234 -13.90 13.75 -17.84
CA ALA A 234 -13.29 13.71 -16.53
C ALA A 234 -12.80 12.28 -16.23
N PRO A 235 -11.65 12.13 -15.54
CA PRO A 235 -11.20 10.81 -15.12
C PRO A 235 -12.34 10.10 -14.37
N LYS A 236 -12.56 8.84 -14.69
CA LYS A 236 -13.66 8.05 -14.11
C LYS A 236 -13.28 7.66 -12.68
N VAL A 237 -13.35 8.64 -11.78
CA VAL A 237 -13.04 8.47 -10.36
C VAL A 237 -14.06 7.51 -9.74
N VAL A 238 -13.57 6.59 -8.92
CA VAL A 238 -14.39 5.59 -8.24
C VAL A 238 -15.15 6.27 -7.11
N ASP A 239 -16.48 6.34 -7.23
CA ASP A 239 -17.33 6.83 -6.15
C ASP A 239 -17.46 5.77 -5.05
N LEU A 240 -16.70 5.94 -3.96
CA LEU A 240 -16.72 5.07 -2.79
C LEU A 240 -18.01 5.20 -1.95
N GLN A 241 -18.93 6.11 -2.29
CA GLN A 241 -20.28 6.17 -1.72
C GLN A 241 -21.20 5.12 -2.34
N GLN A 242 -20.96 4.76 -3.60
CA GLN A 242 -21.74 3.75 -4.33
C GLN A 242 -21.07 2.37 -4.33
N LEU A 243 -19.74 2.34 -4.16
CA LEU A 243 -18.95 1.12 -4.21
C LEU A 243 -18.25 0.84 -2.88
N VAL A 244 -18.29 -0.42 -2.45
CA VAL A 244 -17.58 -0.90 -1.27
C VAL A 244 -16.36 -1.70 -1.74
N PRO A 245 -15.15 -1.43 -1.22
CA PRO A 245 -13.99 -2.26 -1.53
C PRO A 245 -14.22 -3.66 -0.97
N VAL A 246 -14.01 -4.66 -1.81
CA VAL A 246 -14.25 -6.06 -1.49
C VAL A 246 -12.97 -6.83 -1.73
N GLY A 247 -12.55 -7.61 -0.73
CA GLY A 247 -11.42 -8.51 -0.88
C GLY A 247 -10.05 -7.85 -0.76
N GLY A 248 -9.92 -6.73 -0.05
CA GLY A 248 -8.62 -6.14 0.32
C GLY A 248 -7.92 -5.36 -0.81
N VAL A 249 -6.62 -5.10 -0.63
CA VAL A 249 -5.76 -4.38 -1.58
C VAL A 249 -4.79 -5.36 -2.24
N TYR A 250 -4.62 -5.24 -3.56
CA TYR A 250 -3.67 -6.05 -4.32
C TYR A 250 -2.58 -5.15 -4.90
N HIS A 251 -1.34 -5.41 -4.49
CA HIS A 251 -0.13 -4.87 -5.11
C HIS A 251 0.41 -5.90 -6.08
N ILE A 252 0.51 -5.52 -7.36
CA ILE A 252 0.93 -6.43 -8.43
C ILE A 252 2.14 -5.80 -9.12
N ASP A 253 3.26 -6.50 -9.05
CA ASP A 253 4.54 -6.00 -9.54
C ASP A 253 5.19 -6.97 -10.51
N ALA A 254 5.68 -6.44 -11.63
CA ALA A 254 6.77 -7.06 -12.38
C ALA A 254 8.08 -6.50 -11.82
N LEU A 255 8.95 -7.36 -11.32
CA LEU A 255 10.16 -7.00 -10.58
C LEU A 255 11.39 -7.41 -11.37
N GLN A 256 12.41 -6.55 -11.39
CA GLN A 256 13.70 -6.85 -11.97
C GLN A 256 14.38 -7.93 -11.13
N LEU A 257 14.76 -9.05 -11.74
CA LEU A 257 15.46 -10.11 -11.05
C LEU A 257 16.94 -9.70 -10.83
N PRO A 258 17.44 -9.64 -9.58
CA PRO A 258 18.86 -9.42 -9.32
C PRO A 258 19.74 -10.55 -9.90
N PRO A 259 21.05 -10.31 -10.09
CA PRO A 259 22.00 -11.34 -10.50
C PRO A 259 21.88 -12.57 -9.61
N GLN A 260 21.71 -13.74 -10.22
CA GLN A 260 21.58 -15.01 -9.51
C GLN A 260 22.95 -15.66 -9.29
N PRO A 261 23.15 -16.41 -8.20
CA PRO A 261 24.35 -17.20 -7.99
C PRO A 261 24.65 -18.16 -9.15
N GLN A 262 25.91 -18.20 -9.58
CA GLN A 262 26.40 -19.07 -10.64
C GLN A 262 27.57 -19.91 -10.13
N GLU A 263 27.52 -21.22 -10.44
CA GLU A 263 28.61 -22.14 -10.13
C GLU A 263 29.75 -21.98 -11.13
N VAL A 264 30.92 -21.58 -10.63
CA VAL A 264 32.16 -21.42 -11.40
C VAL A 264 33.23 -22.33 -10.77
N ARG A 265 33.40 -23.51 -11.36
CA ARG A 265 34.24 -24.61 -10.83
C ARG A 265 33.69 -25.13 -9.50
N ASP A 266 34.38 -24.86 -8.39
CA ASP A 266 34.03 -25.28 -7.03
C ASP A 266 33.53 -24.09 -6.17
N TRP A 267 33.28 -22.93 -6.79
CA TRP A 267 32.86 -21.70 -6.13
C TRP A 267 31.51 -21.23 -6.68
N SER A 268 30.64 -20.76 -5.80
CA SER A 268 29.45 -20.00 -6.18
C SER A 268 29.78 -18.51 -6.20
N MET A 269 29.61 -17.85 -7.34
CA MET A 269 29.83 -16.40 -7.50
C MET A 269 28.52 -15.69 -7.84
N VAL A 270 28.30 -14.52 -7.24
CA VAL A 270 27.16 -13.64 -7.49
C VAL A 270 27.61 -12.18 -7.50
N GLU A 271 27.10 -11.40 -8.44
CA GLU A 271 27.28 -9.95 -8.45
C GLU A 271 26.33 -9.31 -7.43
N LEU A 272 26.88 -8.50 -6.53
CA LEU A 272 26.08 -7.78 -5.53
C LEU A 272 25.79 -6.38 -6.04
N LEU A 273 24.52 -6.09 -6.27
CA LEU A 273 24.03 -4.75 -6.55
C LEU A 273 23.52 -4.12 -5.25
N ASP A 274 23.98 -2.91 -4.95
CA ASP A 274 23.51 -2.10 -3.81
C ASP A 274 22.30 -1.25 -4.23
N VAL A 275 21.31 -1.92 -4.81
CA VAL A 275 20.03 -1.32 -5.20
C VAL A 275 18.92 -2.04 -4.44
N GLY A 276 17.79 -1.38 -4.21
CA GLY A 276 16.63 -1.97 -3.54
C GLY A 276 15.84 -2.95 -4.43
N LEU A 277 14.59 -3.20 -4.06
CA LEU A 277 13.66 -3.90 -4.94
C LEU A 277 13.28 -3.01 -6.13
N GLU A 278 13.66 -3.40 -7.34
CA GLU A 278 13.41 -2.63 -8.55
C GLU A 278 12.21 -3.18 -9.34
N VAL A 279 11.35 -2.27 -9.81
CA VAL A 279 10.28 -2.59 -10.75
C VAL A 279 10.88 -2.81 -12.13
N TYR A 280 10.47 -3.87 -12.82
CA TYR A 280 10.87 -4.13 -14.20
C TYR A 280 10.20 -3.10 -15.12
N PRO A 281 10.95 -2.32 -15.92
CA PRO A 281 10.39 -1.27 -16.76
C PRO A 281 9.69 -1.90 -17.98
N TYR A 282 8.41 -2.24 -17.80
CA TYR A 282 7.59 -2.83 -18.84
C TYR A 282 6.84 -1.77 -19.65
N SER A 283 7.14 -1.69 -20.93
CA SER A 283 6.38 -0.92 -21.91
C SER A 283 5.68 -1.89 -22.85
N PRO A 284 4.34 -2.01 -22.79
CA PRO A 284 3.60 -2.92 -23.66
C PRO A 284 3.82 -2.57 -25.13
N GLY A 285 4.21 -3.56 -25.93
CA GLY A 285 4.21 -3.44 -27.38
C GLY A 285 2.81 -3.62 -27.98
N GLU A 286 2.73 -3.54 -29.30
CA GLU A 286 1.57 -4.01 -30.07
C GLU A 286 1.87 -5.43 -30.59
N ASP A 287 0.94 -6.35 -30.37
CA ASP A 287 0.92 -7.69 -30.94
C ASP A 287 0.63 -7.66 -32.45
N GLU A 288 0.86 -8.79 -33.13
CA GLU A 288 0.64 -8.93 -34.58
C GLU A 288 -0.80 -8.62 -35.03
N ASP A 289 -1.80 -8.72 -34.15
CA ASP A 289 -3.20 -8.39 -34.46
C ASP A 289 -3.60 -6.94 -34.12
N GLY A 290 -2.68 -6.15 -33.54
CA GLY A 290 -2.92 -4.79 -33.08
C GLY A 290 -3.39 -4.68 -31.62
N THR A 291 -3.57 -5.78 -30.88
CA THR A 291 -3.78 -5.74 -29.43
C THR A 291 -2.51 -5.33 -28.68
N GLN A 292 -2.67 -4.70 -27.54
CA GLN A 292 -1.54 -4.38 -26.67
C GLN A 292 -1.06 -5.66 -25.96
N GLU A 293 0.25 -5.90 -25.92
CA GLU A 293 0.86 -7.00 -25.16
C GLU A 293 0.60 -6.75 -23.66
N ALA A 294 -0.52 -7.18 -23.11
CA ALA A 294 -0.86 -6.93 -21.72
C ALA A 294 -0.50 -8.13 -20.84
N VAL A 295 0.00 -7.86 -19.62
CA VAL A 295 0.05 -8.88 -18.57
C VAL A 295 -1.39 -9.12 -18.10
N GLN A 296 -1.85 -10.36 -18.17
CA GLN A 296 -3.16 -10.72 -17.63
C GLN A 296 -2.99 -11.23 -16.21
N ILE A 297 -3.82 -10.73 -15.30
CA ILE A 297 -3.84 -11.15 -13.90
C ILE A 297 -5.20 -11.77 -13.59
N THR A 298 -5.18 -12.95 -12.97
CA THR A 298 -6.37 -13.63 -12.45
C THR A 298 -6.34 -13.55 -10.93
N LEU A 299 -7.34 -12.87 -10.34
CA LEU A 299 -7.49 -12.76 -8.90
C LEU A 299 -8.71 -13.57 -8.44
N ARG A 300 -8.53 -14.44 -7.44
CA ARG A 300 -9.64 -15.11 -6.76
C ARG A 300 -10.05 -14.29 -5.55
N LEU A 301 -11.31 -13.91 -5.51
CA LEU A 301 -11.90 -13.30 -4.31
C LEU A 301 -12.03 -14.34 -3.18
N PRO A 302 -11.93 -13.92 -1.91
CA PRO A 302 -12.13 -14.81 -0.78
C PRO A 302 -13.51 -15.50 -0.81
N ASP A 303 -13.57 -16.77 -0.42
CA ASP A 303 -14.82 -17.56 -0.49
C ASP A 303 -15.93 -17.05 0.45
N ASN A 304 -15.58 -16.20 1.42
CA ASN A 304 -16.53 -15.55 2.33
C ASN A 304 -17.11 -14.23 1.78
N VAL A 305 -16.70 -13.82 0.58
CA VAL A 305 -17.27 -12.67 -0.11
C VAL A 305 -18.49 -13.13 -0.93
N ILE A 306 -19.62 -12.48 -0.68
CA ILE A 306 -20.84 -12.64 -1.48
C ILE A 306 -21.11 -11.32 -2.18
N TYR A 307 -21.35 -11.37 -3.49
CA TYR A 307 -21.65 -10.20 -4.30
C TYR A 307 -22.90 -10.46 -5.15
N PHE A 308 -23.74 -9.43 -5.27
CA PHE A 308 -24.94 -9.47 -6.13
C PHE A 308 -24.61 -9.14 -7.58
N GLU A 309 -23.57 -8.34 -7.79
CA GLU A 309 -23.03 -7.97 -9.09
C GLU A 309 -21.53 -8.30 -9.14
N VAL A 310 -21.00 -8.64 -10.31
CA VAL A 310 -19.58 -9.00 -10.46
C VAL A 310 -18.72 -7.80 -10.06
N PRO A 311 -17.82 -7.94 -9.07
CA PRO A 311 -16.98 -6.84 -8.63
C PRO A 311 -16.09 -6.31 -9.75
N VAL A 312 -15.92 -5.00 -9.79
CA VAL A 312 -15.06 -4.32 -10.76
C VAL A 312 -13.71 -4.00 -10.09
N VAL A 313 -12.63 -4.10 -10.86
CA VAL A 313 -11.29 -3.72 -10.40
C VAL A 313 -11.16 -2.20 -10.41
N ALA A 314 -10.88 -1.61 -9.25
CA ALA A 314 -10.42 -0.24 -9.13
C ALA A 314 -8.88 -0.22 -9.09
N ARG A 315 -8.27 0.66 -9.88
CA ARG A 315 -6.82 0.90 -9.83
C ARG A 315 -6.57 2.16 -9.01
N TRP A 316 -5.64 2.08 -8.08
CA TRP A 316 -5.17 3.25 -7.36
C TRP A 316 -4.32 4.16 -8.26
N ASP A 317 -4.64 5.45 -8.26
CA ASP A 317 -3.80 6.49 -8.86
C ASP A 317 -3.22 7.37 -7.74
N PRO A 318 -1.89 7.39 -7.55
CA PRO A 318 -1.24 8.27 -6.59
C PRO A 318 -1.42 9.77 -6.88
N ALA A 319 -1.81 10.14 -8.11
CA ALA A 319 -1.94 11.53 -8.53
C ALA A 319 -3.33 12.14 -8.25
N GLY A 320 -4.35 11.32 -7.95
CA GLY A 320 -5.74 11.75 -7.79
C GLY A 320 -6.51 11.83 -9.09
#